data_AF-A0A2V3J353-F1
#
_entry.id   AF-A0A2V3J353-F1
#
_cell.length_a   1.000
_cell.length_b   1.000
_cell.length_c   1.000
_cell.angle_alpha   90.00
_cell.angle_beta   90.00
_cell.angle_gamma   90.00
#
_symmetry.space_group_name_H-M   'P 1'
#
loop_
_entity.id
_entity.type
_entity.pdbx_description
1 polymer ?
#
loop_
_entity_poly.entity_id
_entity_poly.type
_entity_poly.pdbx_seq_one_letter_code
_entity_poly.pdbx_strand_id
1 'polypeptide(L)'
;MRTQPVVCSLDSSPKSPRVLIEYCTGCRWGLRAAWMAQELLVTFEKELGEVALRPGSESGVFNVWVDSQQVWNRKESHRFPELKEIKRAVRDIVEPEKSLGHSDK
;
A
#
# COMPACT_ATOMS: atom_id res chain seq x y z
N MET A 1 43.17 -0.62 1.18
CA MET A 1 42.13 -0.61 2.22
C MET A 1 40.77 -0.71 1.53
N ARG A 2 40.04 -1.83 1.68
CA ARG A 2 38.71 -2.01 1.08
C ARG A 2 37.67 -1.46 2.06
N THR A 3 37.00 -0.37 1.71
CA THR A 3 35.82 0.12 2.41
C THR A 3 34.70 -0.92 2.25
N GLN A 4 34.22 -1.48 3.35
CA GLN A 4 33.01 -2.31 3.34
C GLN A 4 31.82 -1.41 3.01
N PRO A 5 30.88 -1.83 2.13
CA PRO A 5 29.68 -1.06 1.89
C PRO A 5 28.86 -1.00 3.18
N VAL A 6 28.32 0.18 3.50
CA VAL A 6 27.30 0.34 4.53
C VAL A 6 26.07 -0.41 4.03
N VAL A 7 25.89 -1.65 4.47
CA VAL A 7 24.64 -2.38 4.28
C VAL A 7 23.61 -1.74 5.21
N CYS A 8 22.57 -1.14 4.64
CA CYS A 8 21.41 -0.74 5.42
C CYS A 8 20.68 -2.04 5.81
N SER A 9 21.01 -2.60 6.96
CA SER A 9 20.28 -3.74 7.53
C SER A 9 18.92 -3.21 7.99
N LEU A 10 17.92 -3.29 7.11
CA LEU A 10 16.52 -2.93 7.38
C LEU A 10 15.77 -4.01 8.21
N ASP A 11 16.49 -5.01 8.72
CA ASP A 11 15.89 -6.11 9.46
C ASP A 11 15.73 -5.76 10.94
N SER A 12 14.57 -5.20 11.23
CA SER A 12 13.79 -5.53 12.42
C SER A 12 12.34 -5.29 12.04
N SER A 13 11.67 -6.30 11.46
CA SER A 13 10.24 -6.22 11.18
C SER A 13 9.51 -5.82 12.47
N PRO A 14 8.87 -4.63 12.52
CA PRO A 14 7.87 -4.42 13.56
C PRO A 14 6.73 -5.42 13.30
N LYS A 15 6.01 -5.83 14.34
CA LYS A 15 4.77 -6.62 14.25
C LYS A 15 3.61 -5.84 13.61
N SER A 16 3.90 -4.92 12.70
CA SER A 16 2.96 -3.96 12.14
C SER A 16 2.65 -4.34 10.69
N PRO A 17 1.38 -4.37 10.28
CA PRO A 17 0.97 -4.70 8.92
C PRO A 17 1.69 -3.87 7.84
N ARG A 18 1.97 -4.53 6.72
CA ARG A 18 2.58 -3.94 5.52
C ARG A 18 1.54 -3.78 4.42
N VAL A 19 1.43 -2.58 3.84
CA VAL A 19 0.68 -2.39 2.59
C VAL A 19 1.62 -2.42 1.40
N LEU A 20 1.24 -3.12 0.33
CA LEU A 20 1.95 -3.13 -0.93
C LEU A 20 1.05 -2.64 -2.06
N ILE A 21 1.49 -1.60 -2.77
CA ILE A 21 0.84 -1.09 -3.98
C ILE A 21 1.71 -1.47 -5.18
N GLU A 22 1.23 -2.40 -5.99
CA GLU A 22 1.85 -2.78 -7.25
C GLU A 22 1.24 -1.99 -8.40
N TYR A 23 2.07 -1.36 -9.23
CA TYR A 23 1.59 -0.45 -10.28
C TYR A 23 2.32 -0.63 -11.62
N CYS A 24 1.58 -0.46 -12.71
CA CYS A 24 2.12 -0.43 -14.06
C CYS A 24 3.04 0.79 -14.28
N THR A 25 4.33 0.54 -14.53
CA THR A 25 5.30 1.60 -14.85
C THR A 25 5.05 2.24 -16.20
N GLY A 26 4.73 1.44 -17.23
CA GLY A 26 4.43 1.93 -18.59
C GLY A 26 3.18 2.80 -18.68
N CYS A 27 2.27 2.71 -17.71
CA CYS A 27 1.02 3.44 -17.67
C CYS A 27 1.12 4.80 -16.96
N ARG A 28 2.30 5.14 -16.42
CA ARG A 28 2.56 6.35 -15.61
C ARG A 28 1.69 6.47 -14.36
N TRP A 29 1.37 5.36 -13.71
CA TRP A 29 0.53 5.36 -12.50
C TRP A 29 1.30 5.50 -11.18
N GLY A 30 2.63 5.66 -11.24
CA GLY A 30 3.47 5.83 -10.04
C GLY A 30 3.01 6.99 -9.15
N LEU A 31 2.62 8.13 -9.72
CA LEU A 31 2.12 9.27 -8.95
C LEU A 31 0.82 8.95 -8.20
N ARG A 32 -0.08 8.19 -8.81
CA ARG A 32 -1.32 7.74 -8.17
C ARG A 32 -1.02 6.77 -7.03
N ALA A 33 -0.10 5.82 -7.25
CA ALA A 33 0.32 4.88 -6.23
C ALA A 33 0.98 5.60 -5.04
N ALA A 34 1.87 6.57 -5.31
CA ALA A 34 2.53 7.38 -4.29
C ALA A 34 1.55 8.24 -3.48
N TRP A 35 0.58 8.88 -4.14
CA TRP A 35 -0.47 9.64 -3.45
C TRP A 35 -1.31 8.73 -2.54
N MET A 36 -1.74 7.57 -3.03
CA MET A 36 -2.48 6.59 -2.22
C MET A 36 -1.67 6.10 -1.03
N ALA A 37 -0.36 5.88 -1.19
CA ALA A 37 0.52 5.50 -0.10
C ALA A 37 0.59 6.59 0.99
N GLN A 38 0.72 7.86 0.60
CA GLN A 38 0.70 8.98 1.55
C GLN A 38 -0.63 9.03 2.33
N GLU A 39 -1.75 8.88 1.64
CA GLU A 39 -3.08 8.86 2.26
C GLU A 39 -3.24 7.73 3.28
N LEU A 40 -2.69 6.55 3.00
CA LEU A 40 -2.72 5.42 3.92
C LEU A 40 -1.82 5.65 5.12
N LEU A 41 -0.60 6.14 4.93
CA LEU A 41 0.32 6.45 6.02
C LEU A 41 -0.24 7.52 6.95
N VAL A 42 -0.90 8.55 6.41
CA VAL A 42 -1.55 9.60 7.23
C VAL A 42 -2.78 9.06 7.98
N THR A 43 -3.55 8.17 7.37
CA THR A 43 -4.76 7.62 8.00
C THR A 43 -4.45 6.57 9.07
N PHE A 44 -3.42 5.75 8.82
CA PHE A 44 -3.04 4.60 9.63
C PHE A 44 -1.65 4.73 10.26
N GLU A 45 -1.28 5.95 10.65
CA GLU A 45 0.07 6.32 11.15
C GLU A 45 0.57 5.41 12.28
N LYS A 46 -0.35 4.91 13.12
CA LYS A 46 -0.03 4.06 14.27
C LYS A 46 -0.15 2.57 13.98
N GLU A 47 -0.92 2.21 12.96
CA GLU A 47 -1.29 0.83 12.67
C GLU A 47 -0.40 0.22 11.59
N LEU A 48 0.02 0.98 10.57
CA LEU A 48 0.87 0.48 9.50
C LEU A 48 2.36 0.61 9.83
N GLY A 49 3.13 -0.43 9.53
CA GLY A 49 4.59 -0.39 9.60
C GLY A 49 5.19 0.32 8.39
N GLU A 50 4.68 0.01 7.19
CA GLU A 50 5.13 0.63 5.95
C GLU A 50 4.08 0.52 4.84
N VAL A 51 4.23 1.37 3.82
CA VAL A 51 3.57 1.22 2.52
C VAL A 51 4.65 1.12 1.44
N ALA A 52 4.74 -0.04 0.79
CA ALA A 52 5.69 -0.30 -0.28
C ALA A 52 5.07 -0.03 -1.65
N LEU A 53 5.83 0.63 -2.53
CA LEU A 53 5.49 0.79 -3.94
C LEU A 53 6.31 -0.19 -4.77
N ARG A 54 5.65 -1.11 -5.48
CA ARG A 54 6.31 -2.09 -6.34
C ARG A 54 6.03 -1.81 -7.82
N PRO A 55 7.07 -1.55 -8.63
CA PRO A 55 6.96 -1.59 -10.08
C PRO A 55 6.45 -2.95 -10.56
N GLY A 56 5.30 -2.98 -11.23
CA GLY A 56 4.76 -4.17 -11.88
C GLY A 56 5.17 -4.23 -13.35
N SER A 57 5.54 -5.42 -13.81
CA SER A 57 5.90 -5.68 -15.22
C SER A 57 4.67 -5.81 -16.12
N GLU A 58 3.51 -6.13 -15.56
CA GLU A 58 2.28 -6.33 -16.29
C GLU A 58 1.59 -5.01 -16.67
N SER A 59 1.21 -4.88 -17.95
CA SER A 59 0.48 -3.71 -18.44
C SER A 59 -0.88 -3.59 -17.76
N GLY A 60 -1.15 -2.40 -17.22
CA GLY A 60 -2.41 -2.10 -16.57
C GLY A 60 -2.59 -2.71 -15.18
N VAL A 61 -1.54 -3.24 -14.55
CA VAL A 61 -1.60 -3.69 -13.16
C VAL A 61 -1.76 -2.52 -12.19
N PHE A 62 -2.70 -2.66 -11.25
CA PHE A 62 -2.83 -1.80 -10.08
C PHE A 62 -3.47 -2.63 -8.96
N ASN A 63 -2.62 -3.25 -8.13
CA ASN A 63 -3.04 -4.14 -7.07
C ASN A 63 -2.65 -3.58 -5.71
N VAL A 64 -3.49 -3.79 -4.71
CA VAL A 64 -3.20 -3.40 -3.33
C VAL A 64 -3.31 -4.63 -2.45
N TRP A 65 -2.30 -4.83 -1.61
CA TRP A 65 -2.22 -5.93 -0.66
C TRP A 65 -2.00 -5.40 0.74
N VAL A 66 -2.57 -6.08 1.73
CA VAL A 66 -2.23 -5.93 3.15
C VAL A 66 -1.62 -7.26 3.59
N ASP A 67 -0.34 -7.26 3.90
CA ASP A 67 0.48 -8.45 4.08
C ASP A 67 0.30 -9.45 2.93
N SER A 68 -0.39 -10.57 3.18
CA SER A 68 -0.66 -11.62 2.19
C SER A 68 -2.07 -11.56 1.58
N GLN A 69 -2.91 -10.60 1.99
CA GLN A 69 -4.30 -10.49 1.55
C GLN A 69 -4.46 -9.41 0.47
N GLN A 70 -5.00 -9.79 -0.69
CA GLN A 70 -5.31 -8.84 -1.76
C GLN A 70 -6.59 -8.08 -1.40
N VAL A 71 -6.48 -6.76 -1.23
CA VAL A 71 -7.63 -5.89 -0.97
C VAL A 71 -8.13 -5.18 -2.23
N TRP A 72 -7.31 -5.16 -3.28
CA TRP A 72 -7.70 -4.59 -4.57
C TRP A 72 -7.02 -5.28 -5.75
N ASN A 73 -7.81 -5.51 -6.80
CA ASN A 73 -7.34 -5.96 -8.10
C ASN A 73 -8.02 -5.14 -9.21
N ARG A 74 -7.28 -4.20 -9.83
CA ARG A 74 -7.84 -3.34 -10.89
C ARG A 74 -8.31 -4.11 -12.12
N LYS A 75 -7.75 -5.28 -12.41
CA LYS A 75 -8.19 -6.09 -13.55
C LYS A 75 -9.56 -6.70 -13.30
N GLU A 76 -9.81 -7.19 -12.09
CA GLU A 76 -11.12 -7.74 -11.70
C GLU A 76 -12.17 -6.64 -11.59
N SER A 77 -11.82 -5.49 -11.00
CA SER A 77 -12.75 -4.37 -10.83
C SER A 77 -12.97 -3.56 -12.11
N HIS A 78 -12.14 -3.72 -13.14
CA HIS A 78 -12.15 -2.95 -14.40
C HIS A 78 -12.12 -1.42 -14.23
N ARG A 79 -11.75 -0.94 -13.04
CA ARG A 79 -11.68 0.47 -12.67
C ARG A 79 -10.56 0.72 -11.66
N PHE A 80 -10.26 1.98 -11.41
CA PHE A 80 -9.40 2.34 -10.30
C PHE A 80 -10.15 2.34 -8.97
N PRO A 81 -9.43 2.10 -7.88
CA PRO A 81 -10.04 2.24 -6.58
C PRO A 81 -10.28 3.71 -6.24
N GLU A 82 -11.41 3.99 -5.62
CA GLU A 82 -11.59 5.15 -4.79
C GLU A 82 -10.76 5.02 -3.51
N LEU A 83 -10.34 6.15 -2.95
CA LEU A 83 -9.51 6.10 -1.74
C LEU A 83 -10.27 5.54 -0.54
N LYS A 84 -11.56 5.84 -0.42
CA LYS A 84 -12.40 5.42 0.71
C LYS A 84 -12.57 3.90 0.79
N GLU A 85 -12.67 3.21 -0.35
CA GLU A 85 -12.76 1.74 -0.34
C GLU A 85 -11.44 1.09 0.07
N ILE A 86 -10.30 1.64 -0.36
CA ILE A 86 -8.99 1.13 0.08
C ILE A 86 -8.80 1.39 1.57
N LYS A 87 -9.15 2.59 2.07
CA LYS A 87 -9.08 2.89 3.51
C LYS A 87 -9.95 1.93 4.31
N ARG A 88 -11.19 1.65 3.90
CA ARG A 88 -12.05 0.67 4.57
C ARG A 88 -11.47 -0.75 4.52
N ALA A 89 -11.06 -1.23 3.35
CA ALA A 89 -10.51 -2.57 3.22
C ALA A 89 -9.21 -2.77 4.03
N VAL A 90 -8.35 -1.74 4.10
CA VAL A 90 -7.17 -1.77 4.97
C VAL A 90 -7.58 -1.79 6.43
N ARG A 91 -8.49 -0.90 6.87
CA ARG A 91 -9.01 -0.87 8.25
C ARG A 91 -9.54 -2.22 8.69
N ASP A 92 -10.38 -2.84 7.87
CA ASP A 92 -11.05 -4.10 8.20
C ASP A 92 -10.04 -5.24 8.50
N ILE A 93 -8.79 -5.08 8.07
CA ILE A 93 -7.68 -6.00 8.34
C ILE A 93 -6.82 -5.53 9.51
N VAL A 94 -6.47 -4.24 9.58
CA VAL A 94 -5.45 -3.74 10.52
C VAL A 94 -6.00 -3.23 11.85
N GLU A 95 -7.21 -2.66 11.85
CA GLU A 95 -7.88 -2.13 13.04
C GLU A 95 -9.40 -1.97 12.77
N PRO A 96 -10.19 -3.05 12.86
CA PRO A 96 -11.60 -3.05 12.45
C PRO A 96 -12.48 -2.03 13.18
N GLU A 97 -12.13 -1.68 14.42
CA GLU A 97 -12.94 -0.79 15.26
C GLU A 97 -12.61 0.71 15.05
N LYS A 98 -11.60 1.04 14.23
CA LYS A 98 -11.21 2.43 13.96
C LYS A 98 -12.25 3.13 13.08
N SER A 99 -12.79 4.25 13.56
CA SER A 99 -13.61 5.13 12.71
C SER A 99 -12.74 5.86 11.68
N LEU A 100 -13.20 5.90 10.44
CA LEU A 100 -12.56 6.64 9.34
C LEU A 100 -13.30 7.95 9.02
N GLY A 101 -14.23 8.37 9.88
CA GLY A 101 -15.00 9.59 9.73
C GLY A 101 -15.78 9.61 8.42
N HIS A 102 -15.51 10.59 7.56
CA HIS A 102 -16.18 10.70 6.26
C HIS A 102 -15.90 9.53 5.31
N SER A 103 -14.83 8.75 5.52
CA SER A 103 -14.50 7.62 4.64
C SER A 103 -15.36 6.38 4.93
N ASP A 104 -16.10 6.35 6.05
CA ASP A 104 -17.06 5.30 6.36
C ASP A 104 -18.36 5.41 5.54
N LYS A 105 -18.58 6.55 4.87
CA LYS A 105 -19.82 6.87 4.17
C LYS A 105 -19.71 6.80 2.63
#